data_AF-A0AAU9ALR5-F1
#
_entry.id   AF-A0AAU9ALR5-F1
#
_cell.length_a   1.000
_cell.length_b   1.000
_cell.length_c   1.000
_cell.angle_alpha   90.00
_cell.angle_beta   90.00
_cell.angle_gamma   90.00
#
_symmetry.space_group_name_H-M   'P 1'
#
loop_
_entity.id
_entity.type
_entity.pdbx_description
1 polymer ?
#
loop_
_entity_poly.entity_id
_entity_poly.type
_entity_poly.pdbx_seq_one_letter_code
_entity_poly.pdbx_strand_id
1 'polypeptide(L)'
;MRADAAALSESLAFALSFTDPRTRAIAMDATPPPLPPRLRESFADRPDLLERLQRTLATASDFEAAKWHLEDLLSAFIAEARDALAAAQARADPAAVALAQRDLQRRFLARSANGGLGDLDELWEHFRGEPNAR
;
A
#
# COMPACT_ATOMS: atom_id res chain seq x y z
N MET A 1 12.37 -26.13 42.57
CA MET A 1 12.73 -26.91 41.37
C MET A 1 11.45 -27.24 40.59
N ARG A 2 11.18 -26.48 39.53
CA ARG A 2 10.45 -26.90 38.31
C ARG A 2 10.35 -25.69 37.37
N ALA A 3 10.77 -25.91 36.13
CA ALA A 3 10.83 -24.96 35.03
C ALA A 3 9.53 -24.99 34.20
N ASP A 4 9.21 -23.87 33.54
CA ASP A 4 8.70 -23.74 32.14
C ASP A 4 8.40 -22.24 31.89
N ALA A 5 9.08 -21.52 30.99
CA ALA A 5 8.93 -21.52 29.53
C ALA A 5 7.58 -20.96 29.03
N ALA A 6 7.48 -19.64 28.92
CA ALA A 6 6.54 -18.90 28.05
C ALA A 6 6.97 -17.41 28.03
N ALA A 7 8.11 -17.04 27.45
CA ALA A 7 8.22 -16.77 26.02
C ALA A 7 6.97 -16.10 25.43
N LEU A 8 7.09 -14.77 25.22
CA LEU A 8 6.54 -14.07 24.06
C LEU A 8 5.00 -13.99 23.98
N SER A 9 4.38 -13.07 24.73
CA SER A 9 2.98 -12.68 24.49
C SER A 9 2.72 -11.18 24.69
N GLU A 10 3.69 -10.33 24.37
CA GLU A 10 3.49 -8.87 24.26
C GLU A 10 3.45 -8.40 22.80
N SER A 11 3.26 -9.31 21.84
CA SER A 11 3.25 -8.99 20.39
C SER A 11 2.07 -9.65 19.68
N LEU A 12 0.86 -9.46 20.20
CA LEU A 12 -0.37 -9.76 19.45
C LEU A 12 -1.60 -8.94 19.93
N ALA A 13 -1.39 -7.69 20.35
CA ALA A 13 -2.47 -6.71 20.49
C ALA A 13 -2.57 -5.78 19.25
N PHE A 14 -1.99 -6.20 18.13
CA PHE A 14 -1.97 -5.49 16.84
C PHE A 14 -3.19 -5.81 15.95
N ALA A 15 -4.12 -6.67 16.38
CA ALA A 15 -5.05 -7.31 15.42
C ALA A 15 -6.56 -7.11 15.63
N LEU A 16 -7.07 -6.40 16.65
CA LEU A 16 -8.53 -6.36 16.87
C LEU A 16 -9.09 -5.01 17.38
N SER A 17 -8.69 -3.89 16.79
CA SER A 17 -9.50 -2.66 16.83
C SER A 17 -10.17 -2.43 15.48
N PHE A 18 -11.02 -3.38 15.12
CA PHE A 18 -11.93 -3.30 13.98
C PHE A 18 -13.27 -2.74 14.47
N THR A 19 -13.73 -1.67 13.81
CA THR A 19 -15.10 -1.12 13.79
C THR A 19 -15.45 -0.04 14.83
N ASP A 20 -15.12 1.20 14.50
CA ASP A 20 -16.04 2.30 14.83
C ASP A 20 -17.14 2.35 13.75
N PRO A 21 -18.44 2.20 14.09
CA PRO A 21 -19.54 2.24 13.13
C PRO A 21 -20.00 3.67 12.77
N ARG A 22 -19.39 4.74 13.30
CA ARG A 22 -19.78 6.13 12.98
C ARG A 22 -19.05 6.71 11.77
N THR A 23 -17.97 6.10 11.29
CA THR A 23 -17.27 6.59 10.09
C THR A 23 -17.95 6.18 8.77
N ARG A 24 -18.93 5.26 8.81
CA ARG A 24 -19.57 4.71 7.59
C ARG A 24 -20.54 5.66 6.89
N ALA A 25 -20.83 6.85 7.43
CA ALA A 25 -21.92 7.70 6.93
C ALA A 25 -21.51 9.09 6.40
N ILE A 26 -20.23 9.48 6.44
CA ILE A 26 -19.77 10.80 5.95
C ILE A 26 -19.01 10.77 4.62
N ALA A 27 -18.59 9.60 4.12
CA ALA A 27 -17.83 9.47 2.87
C ALA A 27 -18.73 9.31 1.62
N MET A 28 -19.74 10.15 1.43
CA MET A 28 -20.51 10.20 0.18
C MET A 28 -20.35 11.53 -0.59
N ASP A 29 -19.57 12.48 -0.07
CA ASP A 29 -19.23 13.75 -0.74
C ASP A 29 -17.73 14.11 -0.55
N ALA A 30 -16.87 13.11 -0.33
CA ALA A 30 -15.42 13.33 -0.35
C ALA A 30 -14.92 12.95 -1.74
N THR A 31 -14.38 13.90 -2.48
CA THR A 31 -13.64 13.60 -3.72
C THR A 31 -12.57 12.56 -3.36
N PRO A 32 -12.47 11.42 -4.07
CA PRO A 32 -11.52 10.40 -3.71
C PRO A 32 -10.09 11.00 -3.70
N PRO A 33 -9.28 10.70 -2.68
CA PRO A 33 -7.93 11.26 -2.56
C PRO A 33 -7.13 11.02 -3.85
N PRO A 34 -6.51 12.06 -4.43
CA PRO A 34 -5.80 11.93 -5.69
C PRO A 34 -4.61 10.99 -5.50
N LEU A 35 -4.41 10.10 -6.48
CA LEU A 35 -3.22 9.27 -6.51
C LEU A 35 -1.99 10.15 -6.75
N PRO A 36 -0.87 9.94 -6.04
CA PRO A 36 0.39 10.59 -6.33
C PRO A 36 0.76 10.47 -7.82
N PRO A 37 1.15 11.55 -8.51
CA PRO A 37 1.42 11.54 -9.95
C PRO A 37 2.52 10.53 -10.31
N ARG A 38 3.54 10.40 -9.45
CA ARG A 38 4.63 9.43 -9.63
C ARG A 38 4.17 7.97 -9.57
N LEU A 39 3.16 7.66 -8.75
CA LEU A 39 2.54 6.34 -8.74
C LEU A 39 1.69 6.11 -10.00
N ARG A 40 0.95 7.14 -10.44
CA ARG A 40 0.19 7.10 -11.70
C ARG A 40 1.10 6.81 -12.88
N GLU A 41 2.23 7.52 -13.00
CA GLU A 41 3.22 7.29 -14.06
C GLU A 41 3.85 5.90 -13.98
N SER A 42 4.21 5.45 -12.77
CA SER A 42 4.84 4.13 -12.57
C SER A 42 3.92 2.97 -12.97
N PHE A 43 2.60 3.14 -12.81
CA PHE A 43 1.61 2.11 -13.08
C PHE A 43 0.61 2.47 -14.20
N ALA A 44 0.95 3.42 -15.08
CA ALA A 44 0.08 3.82 -16.20
C ALA A 44 -0.27 2.65 -17.13
N ASP A 45 0.61 1.66 -17.22
CA ASP A 45 0.46 0.42 -17.99
C ASP A 45 -0.35 -0.68 -17.24
N ARG A 46 -0.72 -0.44 -15.97
CA ARG A 46 -1.39 -1.39 -15.08
C ARG A 46 -2.55 -0.72 -14.33
N PRO A 47 -3.68 -0.46 -15.02
CA PRO A 47 -4.84 0.18 -14.40
C PRO A 47 -5.38 -0.61 -13.20
N ASP A 48 -5.24 -1.94 -13.19
CA ASP A 48 -5.68 -2.79 -12.08
C ASP A 48 -4.97 -2.46 -10.76
N LEU A 49 -3.68 -2.09 -10.85
CA LEU A 49 -2.89 -1.70 -9.67
C LEU A 49 -3.27 -0.30 -9.21
N LEU A 50 -3.55 0.62 -10.15
CA LEU A 50 -4.04 1.96 -9.84
C LEU A 50 -5.39 1.92 -9.13
N GLU A 51 -6.32 1.06 -9.55
CA GLU A 51 -7.60 0.89 -8.87
C GLU A 51 -7.45 0.37 -7.43
N ARG A 52 -6.53 -0.58 -7.20
CA ARG A 52 -6.22 -1.07 -5.84
C ARG A 52 -5.63 0.03 -4.96
N LEU A 53 -4.71 0.84 -5.51
CA LEU A 53 -4.14 1.99 -4.81
C LEU A 53 -5.22 3.04 -4.48
N GLN A 54 -6.08 3.38 -5.45
CA GLN A 54 -7.15 4.35 -5.28
C GLN A 54 -8.16 3.89 -4.22
N ARG A 55 -8.55 2.62 -4.23
CA ARG A 55 -9.47 2.04 -3.23
C ARG A 55 -8.88 2.08 -1.82
N THR A 56 -7.57 1.82 -1.72
CA THR A 56 -6.84 1.81 -0.45
C THR A 56 -6.71 3.23 0.11
N LEU A 57 -6.45 4.22 -0.75
CA LEU A 57 -6.47 5.62 -0.38
C LEU A 57 -7.86 6.10 0.04
N ALA A 58 -8.93 5.65 -0.64
CA ALA A 58 -10.30 6.02 -0.28
C ALA A 58 -10.73 5.53 1.11
N THR A 59 -10.01 4.58 1.71
CA THR A 59 -10.26 4.13 3.10
C THR A 59 -9.44 4.89 4.15
N ALA A 60 -8.48 5.72 3.72
CA ALA A 60 -7.64 6.48 4.63
C ALA A 60 -8.38 7.68 5.22
N SER A 61 -8.25 7.88 6.52
CA SER A 61 -8.90 8.99 7.25
C SER A 61 -8.06 10.27 7.23
N ASP A 62 -6.74 10.14 7.15
CA ASP A 62 -5.78 11.24 7.22
C ASP A 62 -4.57 10.95 6.34
N PHE A 63 -3.73 11.97 6.09
CA PHE A 63 -2.52 11.82 5.28
C PHE A 63 -1.57 10.73 5.78
N GLU A 64 -1.32 10.65 7.09
CA GLU A 64 -0.43 9.64 7.66
C GLU A 64 -1.01 8.22 7.47
N ALA A 65 -2.32 8.06 7.61
CA ALA A 65 -3.01 6.80 7.33
C ALA A 65 -2.91 6.45 5.83
N ALA A 66 -3.11 7.42 4.95
CA ALA A 66 -3.01 7.25 3.51
C ALA A 66 -1.61 6.82 3.08
N LYS A 67 -0.57 7.46 3.63
CA LYS A 67 0.82 7.10 3.41
C LYS A 67 1.11 5.69 3.92
N TRP A 68 0.70 5.35 5.14
CA TRP A 68 0.88 4.01 5.70
C TRP A 68 0.21 2.93 4.83
N HIS A 69 -1.03 3.19 4.40
CA HIS A 69 -1.78 2.30 3.51
C HIS A 69 -1.12 2.14 2.14
N LEU A 70 -0.56 3.20 1.56
CA LEU A 70 0.24 3.11 0.34
C LEU A 70 1.51 2.28 0.54
N GLU A 71 2.24 2.51 1.63
CA GLU A 71 3.45 1.76 1.96
C GLU A 71 3.16 0.27 2.16
N ASP A 72 2.06 -0.07 2.84
CA ASP A 72 1.60 -1.45 3.06
C ASP A 72 1.21 -2.11 1.72
N LEU A 73 0.35 -1.47 0.92
CA LEU A 73 -0.10 -2.04 -0.35
C LEU A 73 1.05 -2.21 -1.35
N LEU A 74 1.97 -1.26 -1.43
CA LEU A 74 3.16 -1.37 -2.29
C LEU A 74 4.10 -2.48 -1.79
N SER A 75 4.19 -2.71 -0.48
CA SER A 75 4.92 -3.85 0.10
C SER A 75 4.27 -5.18 -0.28
N ALA A 76 2.94 -5.26 -0.27
CA ALA A 76 2.20 -6.43 -0.73
C ALA A 76 2.45 -6.70 -2.23
N PHE A 77 2.43 -5.66 -3.08
CA PHE A 77 2.73 -5.82 -4.52
C PHE A 77 4.15 -6.35 -4.77
N ILE A 78 5.13 -5.90 -3.98
CA ILE A 78 6.50 -6.41 -4.04
C ILE A 78 6.52 -7.90 -3.65
N ALA A 79 5.80 -8.30 -2.59
CA ALA A 79 5.70 -9.71 -2.21
C ALA A 79 5.06 -10.57 -3.32
N GLU A 80 3.96 -10.09 -3.92
CA GLU A 80 3.30 -10.75 -5.06
C GLU A 80 4.25 -10.91 -6.27
N ALA A 81 5.08 -9.89 -6.57
CA ALA A 81 6.08 -9.98 -7.63
C ALA A 81 7.22 -10.95 -7.31
N ARG A 82 7.64 -11.03 -6.04
CA ARG A 82 8.65 -12.01 -5.60
C ARG A 82 8.13 -13.44 -5.74
N ASP A 83 6.87 -13.67 -5.40
CA ASP A 83 6.23 -14.98 -5.59
C ASP A 83 6.15 -15.35 -7.07
N ALA A 84 5.72 -14.41 -7.93
CA ALA A 84 5.70 -14.62 -9.38
C ALA A 84 7.11 -14.90 -9.95
N LEU A 85 8.14 -14.21 -9.45
CA LEU A 85 9.53 -14.48 -9.82
C LEU A 85 9.98 -15.87 -9.37
N ALA A 86 9.67 -16.28 -8.14
CA ALA A 86 9.99 -17.61 -7.63
C ALA A 86 9.29 -18.71 -8.45
N ALA A 87 8.02 -18.49 -8.83
CA ALA A 87 7.28 -19.40 -9.70
C ALA A 87 7.89 -19.50 -11.10
N ALA A 88 8.33 -18.37 -11.69
CA ALA A 88 9.02 -18.36 -12.98
C ALA A 88 10.38 -19.08 -12.92
N GLN A 89 11.14 -18.87 -11.83
CA GLN A 89 12.41 -19.56 -11.57
C GLN A 89 12.21 -21.07 -11.42
N ALA A 90 11.17 -21.49 -10.68
CA ALA A 90 10.83 -22.90 -10.51
C ALA A 90 10.45 -23.60 -11.84
N ARG A 91 9.89 -22.84 -12.78
CA ARG A 91 9.56 -23.31 -14.14
C ARG A 91 10.75 -23.27 -15.10
N ALA A 92 11.90 -22.76 -14.66
CA ALA A 92 13.10 -22.56 -15.46
C ALA A 92 12.86 -21.79 -16.77
N ASP A 93 11.89 -20.87 -16.78
CA ASP A 93 11.56 -20.06 -17.95
C ASP A 93 12.31 -18.70 -17.89
N PRO A 94 13.40 -18.52 -18.67
CA PRO A 94 14.24 -17.35 -18.55
C PRO A 94 13.54 -16.06 -18.99
N ALA A 95 12.58 -16.14 -19.91
CA ALA A 95 11.82 -14.98 -20.37
C ALA A 95 10.84 -14.49 -19.28
N ALA A 96 10.14 -15.41 -18.61
CA ALA A 96 9.27 -15.12 -17.49
C ALA A 96 10.04 -14.61 -16.28
N VAL A 97 11.25 -15.15 -16.02
CA VAL A 97 12.14 -14.65 -14.96
C VAL A 97 12.57 -13.21 -15.24
N ALA A 98 12.99 -12.89 -16.46
CA ALA A 98 13.38 -11.53 -16.83
C ALA A 98 12.19 -10.55 -16.73
N LEU A 99 10.99 -10.97 -17.12
CA LEU A 99 9.77 -10.17 -16.98
C LEU A 99 9.42 -9.92 -15.51
N ALA A 100 9.43 -10.97 -14.68
CA ALA A 100 9.13 -10.88 -13.26
C ALA A 100 10.16 -10.03 -12.50
N GLN A 101 11.44 -10.09 -12.87
CA GLN A 101 12.48 -9.19 -12.32
C GLN A 101 12.21 -7.72 -12.63
N ARG A 102 11.84 -7.40 -13.88
CA ARG A 102 11.53 -6.01 -14.29
C ARG A 102 10.29 -5.48 -13.56
N ASP A 103 9.28 -6.31 -13.41
CA ASP A 103 8.05 -5.97 -12.67
C ASP A 103 8.33 -5.78 -11.17
N LEU A 104 9.13 -6.65 -10.56
CA LEU A 104 9.60 -6.50 -9.18
C LEU A 104 10.35 -5.18 -8.97
N GLN A 105 11.29 -4.85 -9.86
CA GLN A 105 12.07 -3.62 -9.78
C GLN A 105 11.17 -2.38 -9.92
N ARG A 106 10.17 -2.41 -10.81
CA ARG A 106 9.19 -1.34 -10.96
C ARG A 106 8.38 -1.12 -9.68
N ARG A 107 7.91 -2.18 -9.03
CA ARG A 107 7.17 -2.10 -7.77
C ARG A 107 8.04 -1.59 -6.62
N PHE A 108 9.32 -1.96 -6.60
CA PHE A 108 10.30 -1.38 -5.67
C PHE A 108 10.51 0.12 -5.87
N LEU A 109 10.63 0.57 -7.12
CA LEU A 109 10.76 2.00 -7.45
C LEU A 109 9.50 2.77 -7.06
N ALA A 110 8.32 2.18 -7.24
CA ALA A 110 7.06 2.77 -6.82
C ALA A 110 6.97 2.94 -5.29
N ARG A 111 7.47 1.96 -4.51
CA ARG A 111 7.58 2.06 -3.05
C ARG A 111 8.65 3.05 -2.58
N SER A 112 9.67 3.30 -3.39
CA SER A 112 10.78 4.15 -2.98
C SER A 112 10.32 5.57 -2.66
N ALA A 113 10.74 6.07 -1.51
CA ALA A 113 10.54 7.46 -1.09
C ALA A 113 11.20 8.47 -2.06
N ASN A 114 12.23 8.05 -2.80
CA ASN A 114 12.85 8.87 -3.85
C ASN A 114 12.22 8.66 -5.25
N GLY A 115 11.17 7.84 -5.33
CA GLY A 115 10.56 7.38 -6.57
C GLY A 115 9.06 7.65 -6.59
N GLY A 116 8.27 6.60 -6.42
CA GLY A 116 6.80 6.67 -6.48
C GLY A 116 6.16 7.37 -5.29
N LEU A 117 6.76 7.30 -4.09
CA LEU A 117 6.30 8.03 -2.89
C LEU A 117 7.02 9.36 -2.67
N GLY A 118 7.78 9.84 -3.66
CA GLY A 118 8.54 11.09 -3.53
C GLY A 118 7.74 12.36 -3.79
N ASP A 119 6.57 12.24 -4.40
CA ASP A 119 5.71 13.37 -4.79
C ASP A 119 4.31 13.15 -4.21
N LEU A 120 4.19 13.41 -2.91
CA LEU A 120 2.94 13.28 -2.15
C LEU A 120 2.25 14.63 -1.94
N ASP A 121 2.64 15.67 -2.67
CA ASP A 121 2.15 17.04 -2.47
C ASP A 121 0.64 17.12 -2.77
N GLU A 122 0.16 16.57 -3.89
CA GLU A 122 -1.28 16.48 -4.20
C GLU A 122 -2.07 15.70 -3.13
N LEU A 123 -1.49 14.63 -2.59
CA LEU A 123 -2.12 13.82 -1.53
C LEU A 123 -2.18 14.62 -0.23
N TRP A 124 -1.11 15.32 0.10
CA TRP A 124 -1.02 16.17 1.27
C TRP A 124 -1.97 17.38 1.18
N GLU A 125 -2.08 18.02 0.02
CA GLU A 125 -3.02 19.11 -0.22
C GLU A 125 -4.48 18.65 -0.09
N HIS A 126 -4.81 17.44 -0.52
CA HIS A 126 -6.14 16.87 -0.35
C HIS A 126 -6.54 16.76 1.13
N PHE A 127 -5.68 16.21 1.98
CA PHE A 127 -5.95 16.08 3.41
C PHE A 127 -5.77 17.39 4.20
N ARG A 128 -4.93 18.31 3.71
CA ARG A 128 -4.78 19.66 4.29
C ARG A 128 -5.97 20.57 3.93
N GLY A 129 -6.53 20.36 2.75
CA GLY A 129 -7.66 21.09 2.19
C GLY A 129 -9.02 20.61 2.70
N GLU A 130 -9.08 19.55 3.51
CA GLU A 130 -10.23 19.24 4.36
C GLU A 130 -10.19 20.19 5.56
N PRO A 131 -10.93 21.32 5.57
CA PRO A 131 -11.11 22.05 6.80
C PRO A 131 -11.78 21.08 7.77
N ASN A 132 -11.12 20.82 8.89
CA ASN A 132 -11.74 20.44 10.15
C ASN A 132 -13.23 20.78 10.13
N ALA A 133 -14.08 19.78 9.90
CA ALA A 133 -15.48 19.87 10.25
C ALA A 133 -15.54 19.81 11.78
N ARG A 134 -15.25 20.98 12.37
CA ARG A 134 -15.31 21.41 13.79
C ARG A 134 -14.10 21.16 14.67
#